data_AF-A0A2A4J699-F1
#
_entry.id   AF-A0A2A4J699-F1
#
_cell.length_a   1.000
_cell.length_b   1.000
_cell.length_c   1.000
_cell.angle_alpha   90.00
_cell.angle_beta   90.00
_cell.angle_gamma   90.00
#
_symmetry.space_group_name_H-M   'P 1'
#
loop_
_entity.id
_entity.type
_entity.pdbx_description
1 polymer ?
#
loop_
_entity_poly.entity_id
_entity_poly.type
_entity_poly.pdbx_seq_one_letter_code
_entity_poly.pdbx_strand_id
1 'polypeptide(L)'
;MGFIPNALLIFKSHSKTSDYHDDMNKTNFMKWPQEKLIPNLPPYSLIVMNVAPYHTVKLNKAPTLSSTKADMQNWLTNKGLSYLPTMVKVQLYEIIKEHKETPKYEADQLLEAHSHKVAILPPYHCELNAIEFMWSLVKRRAAGKNIRQEANNVVKLTEEAFQSITIEDWQKQCEHVRHIEDKLSERDGWMDAEMDRFIIEVNDESDTESDSY
;
A
#
# COMPACT_ATOMS: atom_id res chain seq x y z
N MET A 1 11.31 18.17 6.57
CA MET A 1 10.56 17.58 5.45
C MET A 1 9.23 18.31 5.34
N GLY A 2 8.81 18.66 4.12
CA GLY A 2 7.53 19.30 3.85
C GLY A 2 6.92 18.72 2.58
N PHE A 3 5.81 19.30 2.11
CA PHE A 3 5.30 18.95 0.78
C PHE A 3 6.35 19.25 -0.30
N ILE A 4 6.46 18.35 -1.28
CA ILE A 4 7.36 18.52 -2.41
C ILE A 4 6.82 19.65 -3.30
N PRO A 5 7.62 20.72 -3.54
CA PRO A 5 7.20 21.81 -4.41
C PRO A 5 6.79 21.31 -5.80
N ASN A 6 5.76 21.91 -6.39
CA ASN A 6 5.22 21.58 -7.72
C ASN A 6 4.70 20.13 -7.90
N ALA A 7 4.67 19.31 -6.84
CA ALA A 7 4.14 17.95 -6.90
C ALA A 7 2.65 17.86 -6.54
N LEU A 8 2.02 18.95 -6.10
CA LEU A 8 0.60 18.96 -5.76
C LEU A 8 -0.27 18.74 -7.01
N LEU A 9 -1.17 17.77 -6.93
CA LEU A 9 -2.20 17.52 -7.94
C LEU A 9 -3.59 17.73 -7.32
N ILE A 10 -4.31 18.72 -7.83
CA ILE A 10 -5.72 18.96 -7.51
C ILE A 10 -6.50 18.87 -8.82
N PHE A 11 -7.59 18.10 -8.80
CA PHE A 11 -8.54 18.02 -9.91
C PHE A 11 -9.95 17.95 -9.35
N LYS A 12 -10.92 18.39 -10.16
CA LYS A 12 -12.32 18.35 -9.80
C LYS A 12 -12.88 16.97 -10.12
N SER A 13 -13.48 16.32 -9.13
CA SER A 13 -14.22 15.09 -9.33
C SER A 13 -15.44 15.36 -10.23
N HIS A 14 -15.68 14.47 -11.20
CA HIS A 14 -16.85 14.50 -12.06
C HIS A 14 -17.95 13.54 -11.55
N SER A 15 -17.62 12.71 -10.56
CA SER A 15 -18.57 11.84 -9.89
C SER A 15 -19.67 12.65 -9.20
N LYS A 16 -20.92 12.21 -9.37
CA LYS A 16 -22.11 12.75 -8.68
C LYS A 16 -22.41 12.01 -7.37
N THR A 17 -21.68 10.93 -7.09
CA THR A 17 -21.82 10.14 -5.85
C THR A 17 -20.73 10.53 -4.86
N SER A 18 -20.93 10.21 -3.58
CA SER A 18 -19.91 10.35 -2.53
C SER A 18 -18.67 9.48 -2.80
N ASP A 19 -18.77 8.50 -3.71
CA ASP A 19 -17.67 7.64 -4.10
C ASP A 19 -16.93 8.28 -5.29
N TYR A 20 -15.89 9.02 -4.96
CA TYR A 20 -14.99 9.69 -5.90
C TYR A 20 -13.87 8.77 -6.39
N HIS A 21 -13.82 7.51 -5.92
CA HIS A 21 -12.71 6.61 -6.22
C HIS A 21 -12.62 6.23 -7.70
N ASP A 22 -13.71 6.37 -8.47
CA ASP A 22 -13.73 6.10 -9.91
C ASP A 22 -12.94 7.12 -10.75
N ASP A 23 -12.78 8.36 -10.25
CA ASP A 23 -12.10 9.42 -11.01
C ASP A 23 -10.55 9.26 -10.99
N MET A 24 -10.02 8.58 -9.96
CA MET A 24 -8.60 8.22 -9.86
C MET A 24 -8.37 6.80 -10.35
N ASN A 25 -7.65 6.66 -11.47
CA ASN A 25 -7.31 5.37 -12.06
C ASN A 25 -5.81 5.30 -12.38
N LYS A 26 -5.34 4.12 -12.82
CA LYS A 26 -3.96 3.89 -13.25
C LYS A 26 -3.45 5.01 -14.17
N THR A 27 -4.19 5.36 -15.20
CA THR A 27 -3.73 6.30 -16.23
C THR A 27 -3.49 7.69 -15.64
N ASN A 28 -4.44 8.19 -14.86
CA ASN A 28 -4.31 9.51 -14.22
C ASN A 28 -3.25 9.50 -13.12
N PHE A 29 -3.20 8.42 -12.33
CA PHE A 29 -2.16 8.24 -11.32
C PHE A 29 -0.78 8.25 -11.97
N MET A 30 -0.52 7.45 -13.01
CA MET A 30 0.81 7.32 -13.62
C MET A 30 1.32 8.58 -14.34
N LYS A 31 0.44 9.53 -14.68
CA LYS A 31 0.87 10.87 -15.15
C LYS A 31 1.51 11.67 -14.04
N TRP A 32 0.97 11.60 -12.82
CA TRP A 32 1.49 12.36 -11.68
C TRP A 32 2.96 12.07 -11.32
N PRO A 33 3.44 10.82 -11.18
CA PRO A 33 4.83 10.57 -10.86
C PRO A 33 5.75 11.05 -11.97
N GLN A 34 5.34 10.91 -13.24
CA GLN A 34 6.13 11.33 -14.40
C GLN A 34 6.22 12.85 -14.54
N GLU A 35 5.10 13.56 -14.41
CA GLU A 35 5.00 14.98 -14.73
C GLU A 35 5.25 15.90 -13.53
N LYS A 36 5.02 15.41 -12.31
CA LYS A 36 4.95 16.24 -11.09
C LYS A 36 5.88 15.75 -9.99
N LEU A 37 5.89 14.45 -9.66
CA LEU A 37 6.70 13.94 -8.56
C LEU A 37 8.18 13.86 -8.93
N ILE A 38 8.55 13.00 -9.88
CA ILE A 38 9.95 12.68 -10.23
C ILE A 38 10.75 13.94 -10.57
N PRO A 39 10.24 14.89 -11.38
CA PRO A 39 10.99 16.12 -11.70
C PRO A 39 11.31 17.01 -10.49
N ASN A 40 10.56 16.87 -9.40
CA ASN A 40 10.70 17.71 -8.20
C ASN A 40 11.21 16.92 -6.98
N LEU A 41 11.48 15.61 -7.13
CA LEU A 41 11.90 14.75 -6.05
C LEU A 41 13.41 14.82 -5.83
N PRO A 42 13.91 14.89 -4.58
CA PRO A 42 15.34 14.73 -4.32
C PRO A 42 15.85 13.38 -4.82
N PRO A 43 17.09 13.29 -5.33
CA PRO A 43 17.66 12.04 -5.81
C PRO A 43 17.71 10.99 -4.69
N TYR A 44 17.58 9.71 -5.04
CA TYR A 44 17.68 8.58 -4.10
C TYR A 44 16.65 8.57 -2.95
N SER A 45 15.52 9.25 -3.14
CA SER A 45 14.42 9.26 -2.17
C SER A 45 13.74 7.89 -2.00
N LEU A 46 13.23 7.64 -0.79
CA LEU A 46 12.31 6.54 -0.47
C LEU A 46 10.87 7.05 -0.57
N ILE A 47 10.05 6.44 -1.41
CA ILE A 47 8.63 6.75 -1.55
C ILE A 47 7.83 5.68 -0.82
N VAL A 48 7.00 6.11 0.13
CA VAL A 48 6.09 5.24 0.85
C VAL A 48 4.70 5.37 0.24
N MET A 49 4.09 4.25 -0.19
CA MET A 49 2.75 4.22 -0.79
C MET A 49 1.83 3.23 -0.06
N ASN A 50 0.53 3.51 -0.03
CA ASN A 50 -0.48 2.55 0.43
C ASN A 50 -0.87 1.57 -0.70
N VAL A 51 -1.64 0.53 -0.33
CA VAL A 51 -2.05 -0.58 -1.24
C VAL A 51 -3.23 -0.22 -2.14
N ALA A 52 -3.34 1.03 -2.62
CA ALA A 52 -4.42 1.42 -3.53
C ALA A 52 -4.32 0.63 -4.87
N PRO A 53 -5.45 0.28 -5.52
CA PRO A 53 -5.43 -0.51 -6.75
C PRO A 53 -4.59 0.10 -7.87
N TYR A 54 -4.56 1.43 -7.98
CA TYR A 54 -3.77 2.15 -8.99
C TYR A 54 -2.28 2.30 -8.63
N HIS A 55 -1.90 2.16 -7.35
CA HIS A 55 -0.48 2.06 -6.94
C HIS A 55 0.09 0.66 -7.21
N THR A 56 -0.75 -0.37 -7.05
CA THR A 56 -0.33 -1.78 -7.02
C THR A 56 -0.64 -2.54 -8.32
N VAL A 57 -0.57 -1.84 -9.47
CA VAL A 57 -0.77 -2.46 -10.78
C VAL A 57 0.38 -3.42 -11.07
N LYS A 58 0.09 -4.73 -10.98
CA LYS A 58 1.07 -5.80 -11.20
C LYS A 58 1.41 -5.96 -12.69
N LEU A 59 2.70 -6.03 -12.99
CA LEU A 59 3.24 -6.35 -14.31
C LEU A 59 3.37 -7.87 -14.52
N ASN A 60 3.77 -8.62 -13.50
CA ASN A 60 3.93 -10.06 -13.53
C ASN A 60 2.73 -10.80 -12.90
N LYS A 61 1.52 -10.56 -13.44
CA LYS A 61 0.30 -11.20 -12.92
C LYS A 61 0.36 -12.72 -13.08
N ALA A 62 0.26 -13.43 -11.96
CA ALA A 62 0.02 -14.87 -11.92
C ALA A 62 -1.50 -15.16 -11.88
N PRO A 63 -1.94 -16.31 -12.41
CA PRO A 63 -3.32 -16.76 -12.26
C PRO A 63 -3.73 -16.90 -10.80
N THR A 64 -5.02 -16.70 -10.53
CA THR A 64 -5.65 -16.88 -9.22
C THR A 64 -6.62 -18.06 -9.27
N LEU A 65 -7.20 -18.47 -8.13
CA LEU A 65 -8.24 -19.51 -8.11
C LEU A 65 -9.48 -19.15 -8.95
N SER A 66 -9.73 -17.86 -9.21
CA SER A 66 -10.80 -17.41 -10.10
C SER A 66 -10.43 -17.49 -11.59
N SER A 67 -9.15 -17.58 -11.96
CA SER A 67 -8.71 -17.76 -13.35
C SER A 67 -9.21 -19.07 -13.96
N THR A 68 -9.30 -19.14 -15.29
CA THR A 68 -9.72 -20.39 -15.95
C THR A 68 -8.63 -21.46 -15.85
N LYS A 69 -9.00 -22.74 -15.98
CA LYS A 69 -8.02 -23.84 -16.05
C LYS A 69 -7.05 -23.63 -17.21
N ALA A 70 -7.54 -23.15 -18.36
CA ALA A 70 -6.72 -22.86 -19.53
C ALA A 70 -5.68 -21.76 -19.24
N ASP A 71 -6.06 -20.67 -18.56
CA ASP A 71 -5.11 -19.62 -18.19
C ASP A 71 -4.00 -20.13 -17.27
N MET A 72 -4.36 -20.99 -16.30
CA MET A 72 -3.39 -21.63 -15.41
C MET A 72 -2.40 -22.50 -16.19
N GLN A 73 -2.91 -23.35 -17.08
CA GLN A 73 -2.10 -24.22 -17.95
C GLN A 73 -1.18 -23.43 -18.88
N ASN A 74 -1.69 -22.36 -19.50
CA ASN A 74 -0.92 -21.48 -20.36
C ASN A 74 0.19 -20.77 -19.56
N TRP A 75 -0.11 -20.28 -18.36
CA TRP A 75 0.89 -19.64 -17.51
C TRP A 75 2.00 -20.61 -17.10
N LEU A 76 1.65 -21.83 -16.67
CA LEU A 76 2.63 -22.87 -16.33
C LEU A 76 3.51 -23.23 -17.54
N THR A 77 2.90 -23.43 -18.71
CA THR A 77 3.61 -23.71 -19.96
C THR A 77 4.56 -22.57 -20.33
N ASN A 78 4.12 -21.31 -20.25
CA ASN A 78 4.95 -20.14 -20.54
C ASN A 78 6.12 -19.98 -19.54
N LYS A 79 5.97 -20.49 -18.32
CA LYS A 79 7.04 -20.57 -17.31
C LYS A 79 7.94 -21.80 -17.46
N GLY A 80 7.65 -22.68 -18.42
CA GLY A 80 8.39 -23.95 -18.62
C GLY A 80 8.13 -24.97 -17.51
N LEU A 81 7.03 -24.84 -16.77
CA LEU A 81 6.67 -25.73 -15.66
C LEU A 81 5.84 -26.91 -16.18
N SER A 82 6.21 -28.11 -15.71
CA SER A 82 5.50 -29.34 -16.06
C SER A 82 4.26 -29.53 -15.18
N TYR A 83 3.17 -30.04 -15.78
CA TYR A 83 1.95 -30.41 -15.07
C TYR A 83 1.26 -31.57 -15.81
N LEU A 84 0.43 -32.35 -15.11
CA LEU A 84 -0.36 -33.40 -15.75
C LEU A 84 -1.63 -32.80 -16.37
N PRO A 85 -2.00 -33.15 -17.62
CA PRO A 85 -3.23 -32.63 -18.26
C PRO A 85 -4.52 -32.89 -17.46
N THR A 86 -4.53 -33.96 -16.66
CA THR A 86 -5.63 -34.38 -15.79
C THR A 86 -5.77 -33.55 -14.52
N MET A 87 -4.76 -32.76 -14.12
CA MET A 87 -4.80 -31.96 -12.89
C MET A 87 -6.00 -31.02 -12.86
N VAL A 88 -6.63 -30.91 -11.70
CA VAL A 88 -7.73 -29.96 -11.46
C VAL A 88 -7.18 -28.56 -11.15
N LYS A 89 -8.04 -27.53 -11.18
CA LYS A 89 -7.63 -26.14 -10.95
C LYS A 89 -6.85 -25.93 -9.65
N VAL A 90 -7.23 -26.61 -8.57
CA VAL A 90 -6.57 -26.48 -7.26
C VAL A 90 -5.12 -26.99 -7.33
N GLN A 91 -4.90 -28.16 -7.93
CA GLN A 91 -3.56 -28.74 -8.12
C GLN A 91 -2.67 -27.87 -9.01
N LEU A 92 -3.23 -27.33 -10.10
CA LEU A 92 -2.49 -26.38 -10.95
C LEU A 92 -2.14 -25.10 -10.19
N TYR A 93 -3.05 -24.62 -9.34
CA TYR A 93 -2.83 -23.42 -8.54
C TYR A 93 -1.78 -23.62 -7.45
N GLU A 94 -1.64 -24.81 -6.87
CA GLU A 94 -0.55 -25.13 -5.93
C GLU A 94 0.81 -24.93 -6.58
N ILE A 95 1.01 -25.46 -7.79
CA ILE A 95 2.24 -25.24 -8.57
C ILE A 95 2.44 -23.74 -8.83
N ILE A 96 1.39 -23.02 -9.24
CA ILE A 96 1.46 -21.56 -9.47
C ILE A 96 1.83 -20.82 -8.19
N LYS A 97 1.29 -21.22 -7.03
CA LYS A 97 1.54 -20.56 -5.74
C LYS A 97 3.00 -20.69 -5.32
N GLU A 98 3.62 -21.84 -5.59
CA GLU A 98 5.03 -22.11 -5.31
C GLU A 98 5.97 -21.38 -6.26
N HIS A 99 5.57 -21.19 -7.52
CA HIS A 99 6.44 -20.67 -8.57
C HIS A 99 6.16 -19.21 -8.97
N LYS A 100 5.12 -18.58 -8.42
CA LYS A 100 4.84 -17.17 -8.70
C LYS A 100 5.95 -16.30 -8.10
N GLU A 101 6.41 -15.36 -8.89
CA GLU A 101 7.41 -14.37 -8.47
C GLU A 101 6.80 -13.34 -7.52
N THR A 102 7.67 -12.67 -6.76
CA THR A 102 7.30 -11.48 -6.01
C THR A 102 6.63 -10.46 -6.95
N PRO A 103 5.53 -9.81 -6.54
CA PRO A 103 4.86 -8.82 -7.37
C PRO A 103 5.81 -7.71 -7.81
N LYS A 104 5.79 -7.39 -9.10
CA LYS A 104 6.44 -6.20 -9.68
C LYS A 104 5.36 -5.20 -10.04
N TYR A 105 5.41 -4.02 -9.44
CA TYR A 105 4.42 -2.97 -9.65
C TYR A 105 4.92 -1.94 -10.67
N GLU A 106 4.01 -1.49 -11.53
CA GLU A 106 4.34 -0.54 -12.60
C GLU A 106 4.88 0.80 -12.08
N ALA A 107 4.29 1.32 -10.99
CA ALA A 107 4.75 2.54 -10.34
C ALA A 107 6.16 2.38 -9.75
N ASP A 108 6.42 1.25 -9.11
CA ASP A 108 7.70 0.93 -8.50
C ASP A 108 8.80 0.86 -9.56
N GLN A 109 8.55 0.15 -10.67
CA GLN A 109 9.51 0.08 -11.78
C GLN A 109 9.82 1.46 -12.36
N LEU A 110 8.82 2.34 -12.47
CA LEU A 110 9.04 3.72 -12.92
C LEU A 110 9.93 4.50 -11.94
N LEU A 111 9.67 4.42 -10.64
CA LEU A 111 10.43 5.14 -9.61
C LEU A 111 11.85 4.58 -9.46
N GLU A 112 12.01 3.26 -9.49
CA GLU A 112 13.30 2.56 -9.45
C GLU A 112 14.18 2.89 -10.66
N ALA A 113 13.58 2.99 -11.86
CA ALA A 113 14.30 3.43 -13.06
C ALA A 113 14.89 4.85 -12.93
N HIS A 114 14.34 5.67 -12.03
CA HIS A 114 14.84 7.01 -11.70
C HIS A 114 15.67 7.03 -10.40
N SER A 115 16.23 5.87 -10.01
CA SER A 115 17.09 5.70 -8.82
C SER A 115 16.39 5.99 -7.49
N HIS A 116 15.07 5.86 -7.43
CA HIS A 116 14.31 5.94 -6.18
C HIS A 116 13.97 4.54 -5.64
N LYS A 117 13.65 4.47 -4.34
CA LYS A 117 13.15 3.24 -3.71
C LYS A 117 11.68 3.37 -3.37
N VAL A 118 10.95 2.26 -3.39
CA VAL A 118 9.55 2.23 -2.97
C VAL A 118 9.37 1.29 -1.79
N ALA A 119 8.58 1.72 -0.82
CA ALA A 119 8.05 0.88 0.26
C ALA A 119 6.52 0.92 0.22
N ILE A 120 5.89 -0.25 0.26
CA ILE A 120 4.44 -0.38 0.33
C ILE A 120 4.03 -0.65 1.77
N LEU A 121 3.11 0.16 2.29
CA LEU A 121 2.56 -0.03 3.63
C LEU A 121 1.72 -1.31 3.72
N PRO A 122 1.70 -1.97 4.89
CA PRO A 122 0.78 -3.07 5.14
C PRO A 122 -0.68 -2.67 4.85
N PRO A 123 -1.49 -3.58 4.28
CA PRO A 123 -2.90 -3.31 4.04
C PRO A 123 -3.63 -3.07 5.36
N TYR A 124 -4.62 -2.17 5.35
CA TYR A 124 -5.45 -1.81 6.52
C TYR A 124 -4.73 -1.11 7.69
N HIS A 125 -3.49 -0.67 7.51
CA HIS A 125 -2.73 0.08 8.52
C HIS A 125 -2.56 1.55 8.13
N CYS A 126 -3.66 2.29 8.00
CA CYS A 126 -3.62 3.70 7.62
C CYS A 126 -2.99 4.59 8.72
N GLU A 127 -2.98 4.13 9.96
CA GLU A 127 -2.30 4.75 11.10
C GLU A 127 -0.78 4.81 10.93
N LEU A 128 -0.21 3.96 10.05
CA LEU A 128 1.21 3.99 9.67
C LEU A 128 1.49 4.96 8.50
N ASN A 129 0.46 5.61 7.95
CA ASN A 129 0.59 6.49 6.81
C ASN A 129 0.51 7.97 7.21
N ALA A 130 1.66 8.64 7.32
CA ALA A 130 1.74 10.04 7.75
C ALA A 130 0.86 11.00 6.92
N ILE A 131 0.65 10.70 5.62
CA ILE A 131 -0.17 11.56 4.76
C ILE A 131 -1.65 11.61 5.21
N GLU A 132 -2.18 10.60 5.89
CA GLU A 132 -3.56 10.59 6.37
C GLU A 132 -3.81 11.65 7.45
N PHE A 133 -2.81 11.86 8.31
CA PHE A 133 -2.82 12.91 9.31
C PHE A 133 -2.66 14.29 8.66
N MET A 134 -1.82 14.40 7.63
CA MET A 134 -1.69 15.62 6.84
C MET A 134 -2.98 15.98 6.12
N TRP A 135 -3.67 15.00 5.53
CA TRP A 135 -4.98 15.19 4.92
C TRP A 135 -6.00 15.70 5.93
N SER A 136 -5.99 15.13 7.14
CA SER A 136 -6.87 15.59 8.23
C SER A 136 -6.58 17.04 8.64
N LEU A 137 -5.30 17.43 8.69
CA LEU A 137 -4.88 18.80 8.96
C LEU A 137 -5.30 19.77 7.84
N VAL A 138 -5.05 19.42 6.58
CA VAL A 138 -5.44 20.23 5.40
C VAL A 138 -6.95 20.42 5.37
N LYS A 139 -7.74 19.35 5.54
CA LYS A 139 -9.21 19.41 5.61
C LYS A 139 -9.68 20.37 6.69
N ARG A 140 -9.10 20.30 7.89
CA ARG A 140 -9.43 21.20 9.01
C ARG A 140 -9.13 22.66 8.69
N ARG A 141 -7.99 22.95 8.07
CA ARG A 141 -7.60 24.33 7.69
C ARG A 141 -8.47 24.88 6.57
N ALA A 142 -8.79 24.08 5.56
CA ALA A 142 -9.71 24.45 4.49
C ALA A 142 -11.12 24.73 5.04
N ALA A 143 -11.63 23.83 5.91
CA ALA A 143 -12.95 23.99 6.54
C ALA A 143 -13.04 25.24 7.44
N GLY A 144 -12.00 25.55 8.21
CA GLY A 144 -11.97 26.73 9.08
C GLY A 144 -12.05 28.07 8.32
N LYS A 145 -11.63 28.10 7.04
CA LYS A 145 -11.76 29.26 6.16
C LYS A 145 -13.04 29.25 5.32
N ASN A 146 -13.75 28.12 5.25
CA ASN A 146 -14.96 27.96 4.46
C ASN A 146 -16.21 28.48 5.18
N ILE A 147 -16.19 29.74 5.63
CA ILE A 147 -17.24 30.35 6.47
C ILE A 147 -18.57 30.50 5.71
N ARG A 148 -18.55 30.63 4.38
CA ARG A 148 -19.74 30.87 3.53
C ARG A 148 -20.20 29.68 2.69
N GLN A 149 -19.53 28.54 2.78
CA GLN A 149 -19.86 27.32 2.01
C GLN A 149 -19.98 27.53 0.48
N GLU A 150 -19.26 28.51 -0.07
CA GLU A 150 -19.28 28.76 -1.52
C GLU A 150 -18.45 27.69 -2.24
N ALA A 151 -19.14 26.75 -2.89
CA ALA A 151 -18.52 25.65 -3.64
C ALA A 151 -17.47 26.11 -4.68
N ASN A 152 -17.63 27.32 -5.21
CA ASN A 152 -16.71 27.91 -6.21
C ASN A 152 -15.31 28.23 -5.65
N ASN A 153 -15.14 28.30 -4.32
CA ASN A 153 -13.87 28.64 -3.69
C ASN A 153 -13.12 27.43 -3.12
N VAL A 154 -13.66 26.21 -3.24
CA VAL A 154 -13.09 25.01 -2.58
C VAL A 154 -11.68 24.69 -3.08
N VAL A 155 -11.42 24.82 -4.38
CA VAL A 155 -10.07 24.60 -4.95
C VAL A 155 -9.06 25.56 -4.34
N LYS A 156 -9.37 26.87 -4.39
CA LYS A 156 -8.51 27.92 -3.82
C LYS A 156 -8.27 27.73 -2.33
N LEU A 157 -9.32 27.44 -1.55
CA LEU A 157 -9.20 27.18 -0.12
C LEU A 157 -8.34 25.94 0.18
N THR A 158 -8.42 24.92 -0.67
CA THR A 158 -7.59 23.71 -0.57
C THR A 158 -6.13 24.03 -0.87
N GLU A 159 -5.85 24.78 -1.95
CA GLU A 159 -4.50 25.25 -2.30
C GLU A 159 -3.88 26.09 -1.18
N GLU A 160 -4.63 27.06 -0.64
CA GLU A 160 -4.19 27.87 0.50
C GLU A 160 -3.95 27.01 1.75
N ALA A 161 -4.78 26.00 1.99
CA ALA A 161 -4.60 25.08 3.10
C ALA A 161 -3.29 24.30 2.95
N PHE A 162 -2.98 23.77 1.76
CA PHE A 162 -1.69 23.13 1.48
C PHE A 162 -0.51 24.08 1.68
N GLN A 163 -0.60 25.32 1.16
CA GLN A 163 0.46 26.33 1.30
C GLN A 163 0.71 26.74 2.75
N SER A 164 -0.31 26.67 3.61
CA SER A 164 -0.16 27.00 5.02
C SER A 164 0.59 25.93 5.83
N ILE A 165 0.76 24.72 5.30
CA ILE A 165 1.37 23.59 6.00
C ILE A 165 2.86 23.87 6.17
N THR A 166 3.33 23.81 7.41
CA THR A 166 4.74 24.05 7.73
C THR A 166 5.53 22.75 7.81
N ILE A 167 6.85 22.88 7.96
CA ILE A 167 7.74 21.73 8.16
C ILE A 167 7.48 21.08 9.52
N GLU A 168 7.16 21.89 10.53
CA GLU A 168 6.86 21.45 11.90
C GLU A 168 5.56 20.63 11.95
N ASP A 169 4.55 21.01 11.16
CA ASP A 169 3.32 20.22 11.01
C ASP A 169 3.62 18.79 10.53
N TRP A 170 4.48 18.68 9.51
CA TRP A 170 4.94 17.41 8.95
C TRP A 170 5.76 16.59 9.94
N GLN A 171 6.76 17.21 10.57
CA GLN A 171 7.58 16.56 11.59
C GLN A 171 6.72 15.96 12.69
N LYS A 172 5.75 16.72 13.20
CA LYS A 172 4.82 16.25 14.23
C LYS A 172 4.02 15.02 13.80
N GLN A 173 3.56 14.96 12.55
CA GLN A 173 2.82 13.77 12.07
C GLN A 173 3.75 12.57 11.87
N CYS A 174 4.98 12.77 11.38
CA CYS A 174 5.96 11.70 11.27
C CYS A 174 6.34 11.13 12.65
N GLU A 175 6.52 11.99 13.65
CA GLU A 175 6.77 11.56 15.04
C GLU A 175 5.58 10.79 15.63
N HIS A 176 4.36 11.22 15.31
CA HIS A 176 3.15 10.52 15.74
C HIS A 176 3.08 9.10 15.15
N VAL A 177 3.35 8.95 13.84
CA VAL A 177 3.38 7.65 13.18
C VAL A 177 4.47 6.76 13.76
N ARG A 178 5.66 7.29 14.02
CA ARG A 178 6.74 6.54 14.67
C ARG A 178 6.33 6.01 16.05
N HIS A 179 5.62 6.82 16.85
CA HIS A 179 5.10 6.37 18.14
C HIS A 179 4.02 5.27 18.02
N ILE A 180 3.24 5.29 16.95
CA ILE A 180 2.29 4.21 16.65
C ILE A 180 3.05 2.93 16.28
N GLU A 181 4.07 3.04 15.43
CA GLU A 181 4.94 1.94 15.04
C GLU A 181 5.64 1.30 16.25
N ASP A 182 6.23 2.10 17.13
CA ASP A 182 6.88 1.64 18.37
C ASP A 182 5.91 0.81 19.22
N LYS A 183 4.67 1.29 19.41
CA LYS A 183 3.64 0.58 20.17
C LYS A 183 3.19 -0.73 19.52
N LEU A 184 3.08 -0.76 18.20
CA LEU A 184 2.73 -1.98 17.47
C LEU A 184 3.85 -3.01 17.62
N SER A 185 5.11 -2.58 17.47
CA SER A 185 6.26 -3.45 17.64
C SER A 185 6.36 -4.01 19.06
N GLU A 186 6.11 -3.19 20.08
CA GLU A 186 6.03 -3.65 21.47
C GLU A 186 4.93 -4.72 21.62
N ARG A 187 3.71 -4.43 21.18
CA ARG A 187 2.59 -5.39 21.30
C ARG A 187 2.87 -6.71 20.57
N ASP A 188 3.44 -6.64 19.37
CA ASP A 188 3.74 -7.83 18.57
C ASP A 188 4.81 -8.70 19.25
N GLY A 189 5.84 -8.09 19.85
CA GLY A 189 6.82 -8.83 20.66
C GLY A 189 6.23 -9.52 21.89
N TRP A 190 5.16 -8.96 22.48
CA TRP A 190 4.44 -9.62 23.58
C TRP A 190 3.61 -10.80 23.10
N MET A 191 2.98 -10.69 21.91
CA MET A 191 2.23 -11.80 21.32
C MET A 191 3.16 -12.97 20.97
N ASP A 192 4.34 -12.69 20.39
CA ASP A 192 5.33 -13.71 20.07
C ASP A 192 5.79 -14.44 21.34
N ALA A 193 6.15 -13.69 22.39
CA ALA A 193 6.58 -14.29 23.67
C ALA A 193 5.48 -15.13 24.33
N GLU A 194 4.21 -14.73 24.18
CA GLU A 194 3.07 -15.48 24.71
C GLU A 194 2.79 -16.73 23.88
N MET A 195 2.85 -16.65 22.55
CA MET A 195 2.75 -17.81 21.66
C MET A 195 3.85 -18.83 21.96
N ASP A 196 5.09 -18.38 22.15
CA ASP A 196 6.21 -19.24 22.52
C ASP A 196 5.95 -19.94 23.86
N ARG A 197 5.41 -19.22 24.86
CA ARG A 197 4.99 -19.82 26.13
C ARG A 197 3.93 -20.90 25.94
N PHE A 198 2.87 -20.63 25.18
CA PHE A 198 1.83 -21.62 24.91
C PHE A 198 2.38 -22.87 24.18
N ILE A 199 3.31 -22.71 23.24
CA ILE A 199 3.95 -23.84 22.54
C ILE A 199 4.79 -24.68 23.52
N ILE A 200 5.54 -24.03 24.42
CA ILE A 200 6.33 -24.72 25.45
C ILE A 200 5.41 -25.51 26.40
N GLU A 201 4.34 -24.88 26.90
CA GLU A 201 3.38 -25.52 27.82
C GLU A 201 2.66 -26.71 27.17
N VAL A 202 2.30 -26.62 25.88
CA VAL A 202 1.66 -27.73 25.15
C VAL A 202 2.64 -28.89 24.91
N ASN A 203 3.93 -28.61 24.69
CA ASN A 203 4.93 -29.66 24.54
C ASN A 203 5.20 -30.39 25.87
N ASP A 204 5.26 -29.67 26.99
CA ASP A 204 5.46 -30.25 28.33
C ASP A 204 4.27 -31.14 28.78
N GLU A 205 3.06 -30.92 28.26
CA GLU A 205 1.90 -31.80 28.50
C GLU A 205 1.87 -33.05 27.59
N SER A 206 2.73 -33.13 26.57
CA SER A 206 2.73 -34.22 25.58
C SER A 206 3.75 -35.33 25.85
N ASP A 207 4.64 -35.17 26.83
CA ASP A 207 5.59 -36.20 27.26
C ASP A 207 4.94 -37.19 28.24
N THR A 208 3.92 -37.92 27.75
CA THR A 208 3.63 -39.26 28.27
C THR A 208 3.98 -40.27 27.20
N GLU A 209 5.26 -40.62 27.11
CA GLU A 209 5.71 -41.88 26.52
C GLU A 209 5.04 -43.02 27.30
N SER A 210 3.96 -43.59 26.74
CA SER A 210 3.45 -44.87 27.21
C SER A 210 4.25 -45.99 26.55
N ASP A 211 5.43 -46.27 27.11
CA ASP A 211 6.09 -47.56 26.92
C ASP A 211 5.39 -48.61 27.78
N SER A 212 4.68 -49.55 27.15
CA SER A 212 4.39 -50.94 27.57
C SER A 212 3.17 -51.47 26.78
N TYR A 213 3.11 -52.66 26.17
CA TYR A 213 3.89 -53.91 26.18
C TYR A 213 3.92 -54.51 24.76
#